data_AF-A0A9W7JIA8-F1
#
_entry.id   AF-A0A9W7JIA8-F1
#
_cell.length_a   1.000
_cell.length_b   1.000
_cell.length_c   1.000
_cell.angle_alpha   90.00
_cell.angle_beta   90.00
_cell.angle_gamma   90.00
#
_symmetry.space_group_name_H-M   'P 1'
#
loop_
_entity.id
_entity.type
_entity.pdbx_description
1 polymer ?
#
loop_
_entity_poly.entity_id
_entity_poly.type
_entity_poly.pdbx_seq_one_letter_code
_entity_poly.pdbx_strand_id
1 'polypeptide(L)'
;MFTAFLDVAFRKKKKKKKKKKKTKRRNWSPDLCCLGITIVLPCIAFFMLFLSSSDGIAGFKKWILFAVLARVRTYLLEGFIRHTHIASWHTLHNVIFGTAGKLDRYLDVIRDRLDCDVNVFHGKDDEVIPLECSYNVQRRIPRARVKVVENKDHITIVVGRQKAFARELEEIWKKSTGN
;
A
#
# COMPACT_ATOMS: atom_id res chain seq x y z
N MET A 1 19.49 0.56 50.13
CA MET A 1 18.15 1.18 50.34
C MET A 1 17.44 1.61 49.06
N PHE A 2 18.14 2.06 48.00
CA PHE A 2 17.51 2.57 46.76
C PHE A 2 16.85 1.49 45.87
N THR A 3 17.32 0.26 45.90
CA THR A 3 16.83 -0.84 45.06
C THR A 3 15.42 -1.32 45.45
N ALA A 4 15.12 -1.35 46.76
CA ALA A 4 13.80 -1.76 47.26
C ALA A 4 12.68 -0.77 46.89
N PHE A 5 13.00 0.53 46.79
CA PHE A 5 12.01 1.57 46.52
C PHE A 5 11.57 1.59 45.04
N LEU A 6 12.52 1.37 44.13
CA LEU A 6 12.23 1.25 42.69
C LEU A 6 11.37 0.03 42.37
N ASP A 7 11.57 -1.08 43.07
CA ASP A 7 10.84 -2.32 42.80
C ASP A 7 9.38 -2.26 43.26
N VAL A 8 9.12 -1.57 44.38
CA VAL A 8 7.76 -1.26 44.87
C VAL A 8 7.04 -0.31 43.92
N ALA A 9 7.72 0.72 43.39
CA ALA A 9 7.16 1.65 42.41
C ALA A 9 6.81 0.95 41.09
N PHE A 10 7.65 0.01 40.62
CA PHE A 10 7.42 -0.73 39.40
C PHE A 10 6.23 -1.71 39.51
N ARG A 11 6.09 -2.40 40.66
CA ARG A 11 4.92 -3.27 40.96
C ARG A 11 3.61 -2.49 41.00
N LYS A 12 3.58 -1.29 41.60
CA LYS A 12 2.37 -0.43 41.62
C LYS A 12 1.98 0.02 40.21
N LYS A 13 2.94 0.38 39.35
CA LYS A 13 2.69 0.74 37.94
C LYS A 13 2.11 -0.43 37.12
N LYS A 14 2.63 -1.65 37.30
CA LYS A 14 2.11 -2.86 36.64
C LYS A 14 0.67 -3.20 37.08
N LYS A 15 0.34 -3.09 38.37
CA LYS A 15 -1.04 -3.32 38.87
C LYS A 15 -2.04 -2.29 38.34
N LYS A 16 -1.67 -0.99 38.25
CA LYS A 16 -2.51 0.05 37.62
C LYS A 16 -2.76 -0.20 36.13
N LYS A 17 -1.74 -0.64 35.37
CA LYS A 17 -1.91 -1.03 33.95
C LYS A 17 -2.82 -2.24 33.77
N LYS A 18 -2.73 -3.27 34.62
CA LYS A 18 -3.63 -4.45 34.58
C LYS A 18 -5.09 -4.10 34.90
N LYS A 19 -5.35 -3.22 35.88
CA LYS A 19 -6.72 -2.73 36.16
C LYS A 19 -7.30 -1.93 34.98
N LYS A 20 -6.54 -1.01 34.37
CA LYS A 20 -6.98 -0.27 33.18
C LYS A 20 -7.26 -1.18 31.97
N LYS A 21 -6.52 -2.30 31.82
CA LYS A 21 -6.73 -3.26 30.72
C LYS A 21 -7.98 -4.13 30.93
N LYS A 22 -8.37 -4.42 32.19
CA LYS A 22 -9.61 -5.14 32.52
C LYS A 22 -10.86 -4.27 32.34
N THR A 23 -10.81 -2.98 32.67
CA THR A 23 -11.96 -2.05 32.49
C THR A 23 -12.24 -1.71 31.01
N LYS A 24 -11.34 -2.04 30.09
CA LYS A 24 -11.49 -1.78 28.64
C LYS A 24 -11.93 -2.99 27.82
N ARG A 25 -12.44 -4.06 28.45
CA ARG A 25 -13.28 -5.06 27.76
C ARG A 25 -14.73 -4.58 27.86
N ARG A 26 -15.12 -3.68 26.96
CA ARG A 26 -16.53 -3.39 26.71
C ARG A 26 -17.15 -4.65 26.13
N ASN A 27 -18.18 -5.20 26.78
CA ASN A 27 -19.05 -6.21 26.19
C ASN A 27 -19.64 -5.60 24.92
N TRP A 28 -19.27 -6.14 23.76
CA TRP A 28 -19.99 -5.89 22.52
C TRP A 28 -21.14 -6.88 22.49
N SER A 29 -22.38 -6.37 22.53
CA SER A 29 -23.57 -7.18 22.29
C SER A 29 -23.49 -7.75 20.86
N PRO A 30 -23.73 -9.06 20.66
CA PRO A 30 -23.74 -9.68 19.33
C PRO A 30 -24.69 -8.99 18.34
N ASP A 31 -25.76 -8.39 18.85
CA ASP A 31 -26.82 -7.78 18.05
C ASP A 31 -26.37 -6.54 17.25
N LEU A 32 -25.34 -5.82 17.70
CA LEU A 32 -24.83 -4.63 17.00
C LEU A 32 -23.94 -4.98 15.80
N CYS A 33 -23.29 -6.15 15.82
CA CYS A 33 -22.49 -6.64 14.69
C CYS A 33 -23.40 -7.14 13.55
N CYS A 34 -24.50 -7.81 13.87
CA CYS A 34 -25.43 -8.34 12.86
C CYS A 34 -26.16 -7.22 12.09
N LEU A 35 -26.47 -6.09 12.76
CA LEU A 35 -27.06 -4.90 12.12
C LEU A 35 -26.07 -4.15 11.23
N GLY A 36 -24.78 -4.14 11.57
CA GLY A 36 -23.74 -3.56 10.72
C GLY A 36 -23.51 -4.37 9.44
N ILE A 37 -23.55 -5.70 9.53
CA ILE A 37 -23.31 -6.60 8.41
C ILE A 37 -24.47 -6.57 7.41
N THR A 38 -25.72 -6.46 7.87
CA THR A 38 -26.90 -6.45 6.98
C THR A 38 -27.05 -5.17 6.14
N ILE A 39 -26.50 -4.04 6.57
CA ILE A 39 -26.53 -2.78 5.81
C ILE A 39 -25.30 -2.64 4.90
N VAL A 40 -24.15 -3.15 5.33
CA VAL A 40 -22.88 -2.97 4.61
C VAL A 40 -22.73 -3.96 3.45
N LEU A 41 -23.23 -5.19 3.56
CA LEU A 41 -23.19 -6.17 2.48
C LEU A 41 -23.88 -5.71 1.18
N PRO A 42 -25.12 -5.16 1.20
CA PRO A 42 -25.78 -4.71 -0.02
C PRO A 42 -25.09 -3.48 -0.64
N CYS A 43 -24.52 -2.59 0.17
CA CYS A 43 -23.76 -1.44 -0.32
C CYS A 43 -22.46 -1.84 -1.03
N ILE A 44 -21.74 -2.84 -0.49
CA ILE A 44 -20.52 -3.36 -1.13
C ILE A 44 -20.87 -4.16 -2.40
N ALA A 45 -21.89 -5.01 -2.35
CA ALA A 45 -22.33 -5.79 -3.52
C ALA A 45 -22.77 -4.88 -4.68
N PHE A 46 -23.47 -3.78 -4.37
CA PHE A 46 -23.91 -2.82 -5.38
C PHE A 46 -22.77 -1.95 -5.92
N PHE A 47 -21.75 -1.63 -5.10
CA PHE A 47 -20.54 -0.95 -5.55
C PHE A 47 -19.71 -1.83 -6.49
N MET A 48 -19.62 -3.14 -6.22
CA MET A 48 -18.97 -4.09 -7.12
C MET A 48 -19.72 -4.26 -8.45
N LEU A 49 -21.05 -4.22 -8.43
CA LEU A 49 -21.91 -4.18 -9.63
C LEU A 49 -21.74 -2.88 -10.43
N PHE A 50 -21.55 -1.74 -9.74
CA PHE A 50 -21.26 -0.44 -10.37
C PHE A 50 -19.92 -0.44 -11.12
N LEU A 51 -18.88 -1.06 -10.55
CA LEU A 51 -17.57 -1.22 -11.20
C LEU A 51 -17.59 -2.22 -12.37
N SER A 52 -18.56 -3.13 -12.41
CA SER A 52 -18.69 -4.15 -13.47
C SER A 52 -19.55 -3.68 -14.65
N SER A 53 -20.24 -2.53 -14.54
CA SER A 53 -21.11 -1.99 -15.58
C SER A 53 -20.31 -1.03 -16.48
N SER A 54 -20.16 -1.38 -17.75
CA SER A 54 -19.37 -0.65 -18.77
C SER A 54 -19.80 0.82 -18.96
N ASP A 55 -21.04 1.14 -18.59
CA ASP A 55 -21.62 2.48 -18.65
C ASP A 55 -21.79 3.08 -17.24
N GLY A 56 -20.67 3.46 -16.61
CA GLY A 56 -20.64 3.99 -15.23
C GLY A 56 -21.59 5.16 -14.97
N ILE A 57 -21.96 5.94 -16.00
CA ILE A 57 -22.87 7.09 -15.87
C ILE A 57 -24.33 6.64 -15.66
N ALA A 58 -24.78 5.58 -16.36
CA ALA A 58 -26.15 5.07 -16.23
C ALA A 58 -26.35 4.33 -14.90
N GLY A 59 -25.33 3.59 -14.45
CA GLY A 59 -25.30 2.95 -13.14
C GLY A 59 -25.36 3.98 -11.99
N PHE A 60 -24.69 5.13 -12.16
CA PHE A 60 -24.62 6.17 -11.14
C PHE A 60 -25.97 6.86 -10.93
N LYS A 61 -26.69 7.14 -12.03
CA LYS A 61 -28.04 7.71 -11.98
C LYS A 61 -29.04 6.77 -11.29
N LYS A 62 -28.97 5.46 -11.58
CA LYS A 62 -29.80 4.44 -10.88
C LYS A 62 -29.45 4.33 -9.40
N TRP A 63 -28.17 4.43 -9.04
CA TRP A 63 -27.72 4.40 -7.65
C TRP A 63 -28.20 5.61 -6.84
N ILE A 64 -28.08 6.83 -7.40
CA ILE A 64 -28.59 8.05 -6.75
C ILE A 64 -30.10 7.93 -6.52
N LEU A 65 -30.85 7.48 -7.52
CA LEU A 65 -32.29 7.29 -7.41
C LEU A 65 -32.63 6.25 -6.32
N PHE A 66 -31.90 5.13 -6.27
CA PHE A 66 -32.05 4.11 -5.22
C PHE A 66 -31.70 4.64 -3.83
N ALA A 67 -30.62 5.41 -3.68
CA ALA A 67 -30.20 5.99 -2.40
C ALA A 67 -31.22 7.03 -1.86
N VAL A 68 -31.80 7.82 -2.77
CA VAL A 68 -32.89 8.76 -2.45
C VAL A 68 -34.17 8.01 -2.07
N LEU A 69 -34.53 6.95 -2.80
CA LEU A 69 -35.71 6.11 -2.52
C LEU A 69 -35.56 5.29 -1.22
N ALA A 70 -34.35 4.82 -0.90
CA ALA A 70 -34.03 4.10 0.32
C ALA A 70 -33.91 5.01 1.57
N ARG A 71 -34.23 6.31 1.44
CA ARG A 71 -34.14 7.32 2.52
C ARG A 71 -32.77 7.35 3.22
N VAL A 72 -31.69 7.06 2.50
CA VAL A 72 -30.34 7.25 3.04
C VAL A 72 -30.16 8.75 3.22
N ARG A 73 -30.19 9.20 4.47
CA ARG A 73 -30.17 10.62 4.82
C ARG A 73 -28.92 11.26 4.20
N THR A 74 -29.11 12.32 3.42
CA THR A 74 -28.06 12.93 2.58
C THR A 74 -26.79 13.28 3.35
N TYR A 75 -26.88 13.65 4.62
CA TYR A 75 -25.72 13.92 5.48
C TYR A 75 -24.87 12.67 5.80
N LEU A 76 -25.45 11.46 5.82
CA LEU A 76 -24.68 10.23 6.01
C LEU A 76 -23.87 9.91 4.75
N LEU A 77 -24.47 10.12 3.57
CA LEU A 77 -23.79 9.92 2.30
C LEU A 77 -22.70 10.97 2.09
N GLU A 78 -23.00 12.24 2.38
CA GLU A 78 -22.04 13.34 2.34
C GLU A 78 -20.88 13.13 3.34
N GLY A 79 -21.19 12.71 4.57
CA GLY A 79 -20.19 12.34 5.56
C GLY A 79 -19.32 11.16 5.10
N PHE A 80 -19.92 10.11 4.55
CA PHE A 80 -19.19 8.93 4.07
C PHE A 80 -18.28 9.27 2.89
N ILE A 81 -18.75 10.05 1.91
CA ILE A 81 -17.96 10.50 0.77
C ILE A 81 -16.87 11.48 1.22
N ARG A 82 -17.17 12.43 2.11
CA ARG A 82 -16.20 13.39 2.64
C ARG A 82 -15.09 12.66 3.42
N HIS A 83 -15.42 11.71 4.29
CA HIS A 83 -14.43 10.94 5.04
C HIS A 83 -13.65 9.97 4.14
N THR A 84 -14.29 9.36 3.14
CA THR A 84 -13.62 8.49 2.17
C THR A 84 -12.70 9.27 1.25
N HIS A 85 -13.09 10.47 0.81
CA HIS A 85 -12.25 11.38 0.04
C HIS A 85 -11.09 11.90 0.87
N ILE A 86 -11.31 12.31 2.12
CA ILE A 86 -10.23 12.76 3.03
C ILE A 86 -9.26 11.61 3.31
N ALA A 87 -9.75 10.40 3.60
CA ALA A 87 -8.90 9.22 3.82
C ALA A 87 -8.13 8.82 2.56
N SER A 88 -8.79 8.84 1.40
CA SER A 88 -8.15 8.55 0.10
C SER A 88 -7.13 9.61 -0.25
N TRP A 89 -7.43 10.90 -0.02
CA TRP A 89 -6.50 12.01 -0.21
C TRP A 89 -5.29 11.90 0.71
N HIS A 90 -5.48 11.57 1.99
CA HIS A 90 -4.39 11.33 2.94
C HIS A 90 -3.51 10.15 2.56
N THR A 91 -4.09 9.04 2.09
CA THR A 91 -3.32 7.92 1.57
C THR A 91 -2.58 8.31 0.29
N LEU A 92 -3.24 9.02 -0.62
CA LEU A 92 -2.68 9.48 -1.89
C LEU A 92 -1.47 10.40 -1.65
N HIS A 93 -1.60 11.46 -0.87
CA HIS A 93 -0.48 12.40 -0.69
C HIS A 93 0.63 11.87 0.21
N ASN A 94 0.34 11.02 1.20
CA ASN A 94 1.39 10.49 2.07
C ASN A 94 2.18 9.37 1.39
N VAL A 95 1.49 8.50 0.62
CA VAL A 95 2.11 7.32 0.04
C VAL A 95 2.56 7.57 -1.39
N ILE A 96 1.75 8.20 -2.25
CA ILE A 96 2.12 8.39 -3.65
C ILE A 96 3.00 9.64 -3.78
N PHE A 97 2.51 10.82 -3.38
CA PHE A 97 3.29 12.05 -3.53
C PHE A 97 4.44 12.15 -2.52
N GLY A 98 4.23 11.70 -1.28
CA GLY A 98 5.25 11.71 -0.23
C GLY A 98 6.41 10.74 -0.49
N THR A 99 6.15 9.61 -1.17
CA THR A 99 7.21 8.65 -1.56
C THR A 99 7.87 9.07 -2.87
N ALA A 100 7.10 9.57 -3.84
CA ALA A 100 7.66 10.12 -5.09
C ALA A 100 8.68 11.24 -4.80
N GLY A 101 8.35 12.17 -3.89
CA GLY A 101 9.28 13.25 -3.51
C GLY A 101 10.53 12.80 -2.74
N LYS A 102 10.55 11.56 -2.21
CA LYS A 102 11.72 10.99 -1.51
C LYS A 102 12.54 10.04 -2.38
N LEU A 103 11.96 9.49 -3.44
CA LEU A 103 12.62 8.54 -4.34
C LEU A 103 13.91 9.11 -4.92
N ASP A 104 13.85 10.35 -5.38
CA ASP A 104 15.01 11.10 -5.90
C ASP A 104 16.17 11.15 -4.89
N ARG A 105 15.85 11.48 -3.64
CA ARG A 105 16.84 11.53 -2.56
C ARG A 105 17.42 10.15 -2.24
N TYR A 106 16.63 9.08 -2.34
CA TYR A 106 17.14 7.72 -2.17
C TYR A 106 18.09 7.32 -3.29
N LEU A 107 17.79 7.67 -4.54
CA LEU A 107 18.69 7.43 -5.66
C LEU A 107 19.99 8.23 -5.55
N ASP A 108 19.94 9.47 -5.04
CA ASP A 108 21.16 10.26 -4.76
C ASP A 108 22.01 9.63 -3.66
N VAL A 109 21.39 9.10 -2.60
CA VAL A 109 22.14 8.38 -1.54
C VAL A 109 22.83 7.15 -2.12
N ILE A 110 22.14 6.39 -2.98
CA ILE A 110 22.78 5.28 -3.69
C ILE A 110 23.96 5.83 -4.48
N ARG A 111 23.75 6.80 -5.38
CA ARG A 111 24.79 7.40 -6.23
C ARG A 111 26.03 7.84 -5.44
N ASP A 112 25.85 8.63 -4.39
CA ASP A 112 26.95 9.38 -3.75
C ASP A 112 27.57 8.67 -2.55
N ARG A 113 26.81 7.83 -1.85
CA ARG A 113 27.24 7.30 -0.53
C ARG A 113 27.48 5.79 -0.51
N LEU A 114 26.91 5.05 -1.45
CA LEU A 114 27.00 3.59 -1.46
C LEU A 114 27.88 3.14 -2.61
N ASP A 115 28.88 2.32 -2.31
CA ASP A 115 29.68 1.61 -3.32
C ASP A 115 29.06 0.24 -3.58
N CYS A 116 27.87 0.24 -4.21
CA CYS A 116 27.17 -0.97 -4.59
C CYS A 116 26.88 -0.99 -6.09
N ASP A 117 26.94 -2.19 -6.66
CA ASP A 117 26.52 -2.48 -8.02
C ASP A 117 25.00 -2.41 -8.11
N VAL A 118 24.50 -1.64 -9.08
CA VAL A 118 23.06 -1.48 -9.32
C VAL A 118 22.72 -2.15 -10.65
N ASN A 119 21.80 -3.12 -10.64
CA ASN A 119 21.31 -3.78 -11.85
C ASN A 119 19.80 -3.57 -11.94
N VAL A 120 19.33 -3.07 -13.08
CA VAL A 120 17.91 -2.77 -13.35
C VAL A 120 17.46 -3.67 -14.49
N PHE A 121 16.45 -4.49 -14.25
CA PHE A 121 15.83 -5.32 -15.28
C PHE A 121 14.52 -4.69 -15.72
N HIS A 122 14.33 -4.52 -17.02
CA HIS A 122 13.13 -3.89 -17.56
C HIS A 122 12.62 -4.66 -18.78
N GLY A 123 11.31 -4.90 -18.86
CA GLY A 123 10.69 -5.54 -20.01
C GLY A 123 10.48 -4.51 -21.12
N LYS A 124 10.83 -4.84 -22.37
CA LYS A 124 10.67 -3.88 -23.47
C LYS A 124 9.21 -3.50 -23.74
N ASP A 125 8.30 -4.42 -23.48
CA ASP A 125 6.87 -4.30 -23.73
C ASP A 125 6.11 -3.95 -22.44
N ASP A 126 6.79 -3.32 -21.47
CA ASP A 126 6.17 -2.83 -20.24
C ASP A 126 5.26 -1.62 -20.54
N GLU A 127 3.96 -1.83 -20.45
CA GLU A 127 2.94 -0.79 -20.62
C GLU A 127 2.67 0.02 -19.33
N VAL A 128 3.14 -0.45 -18.18
CA VAL A 128 2.90 0.16 -16.86
C VAL A 128 3.96 1.22 -16.55
N ILE A 129 5.22 0.89 -16.81
CA ILE A 129 6.36 1.80 -16.57
C ILE A 129 7.09 2.00 -17.90
N PRO A 130 7.15 3.22 -18.43
CA PRO A 130 7.90 3.50 -19.65
C PRO A 130 9.39 3.16 -19.49
N LEU A 131 9.98 2.61 -20.55
CA LEU A 131 11.41 2.25 -20.60
C LEU A 131 12.33 3.43 -20.25
N GLU A 132 11.94 4.67 -20.57
CA GLU A 132 12.69 5.88 -20.24
C GLU A 132 12.91 6.05 -18.73
N CYS A 133 12.02 5.54 -17.87
CA CYS A 133 12.21 5.58 -16.41
C CYS A 133 13.47 4.80 -16.00
N SER A 134 13.73 3.65 -16.61
CA SER A 134 14.93 2.85 -16.33
C SER A 134 16.20 3.55 -16.82
N TYR A 135 16.15 4.20 -17.98
CA TYR A 135 17.27 5.00 -18.48
C TYR A 135 17.50 6.26 -17.64
N ASN A 136 16.47 6.88 -17.08
CA ASN A 136 16.62 8.00 -16.15
C ASN A 136 17.32 7.57 -14.86
N VAL A 137 17.06 6.37 -14.36
CA VAL A 137 17.84 5.79 -13.24
C VAL A 137 19.31 5.63 -13.62
N GLN A 138 19.61 5.14 -14.83
CA GLN A 138 20.99 5.02 -15.32
C GLN A 138 21.69 6.37 -15.50
N ARG A 139 20.99 7.38 -16.05
CA ARG A 139 21.53 8.74 -16.18
C ARG A 139 21.86 9.34 -14.81
N ARG A 140 21.02 9.07 -13.81
CA ARG A 140 21.25 9.55 -12.44
C ARG A 140 22.33 8.76 -11.72
N ILE A 141 22.41 7.45 -11.91
CA ILE A 141 23.39 6.55 -11.30
C ILE A 141 24.23 5.93 -12.43
N PRO A 142 25.37 6.53 -12.82
CA PRO A 142 26.12 6.10 -14.00
C PRO A 142 26.61 4.64 -13.96
N ARG A 143 26.80 4.09 -12.76
CA ARG A 143 27.19 2.69 -12.56
C ARG A 143 26.03 1.69 -12.63
N ALA A 144 24.79 2.16 -12.77
CA ALA A 144 23.64 1.28 -12.90
C ALA A 144 23.62 0.61 -14.28
N ARG A 145 23.50 -0.71 -14.29
CA ARG A 145 23.39 -1.54 -15.49
C ARG A 145 21.92 -1.82 -15.79
N VAL A 146 21.39 -1.21 -16.84
CA VAL A 146 20.02 -1.45 -17.31
C VAL A 146 20.05 -2.58 -18.33
N LYS A 147 19.35 -3.68 -18.03
CA LYS A 147 19.14 -4.81 -18.94
C LYS A 147 17.69 -4.80 -19.41
N VAL A 148 17.53 -4.50 -20.70
CA VAL A 148 16.22 -4.58 -21.38
C VAL A 148 16.02 -6.00 -21.87
N VAL A 149 14.86 -6.58 -21.58
CA VAL A 149 14.51 -7.95 -21.99
C VAL A 149 13.36 -7.88 -22.99
N GLU A 150 13.63 -8.38 -24.19
CA GLU A 150 12.69 -8.43 -25.31
C GLU A 150 11.52 -9.38 -25.03
N ASN A 151 10.32 -9.07 -25.56
CA ASN A 151 9.11 -9.89 -25.42
C ASN A 151 8.71 -10.11 -23.96
N LYS A 152 8.86 -9.08 -23.12
CA LYS A 152 8.55 -9.08 -21.69
C LYS A 152 7.90 -7.77 -21.29
N ASP A 153 6.86 -7.90 -20.47
CA ASP A 153 6.14 -6.85 -19.78
C ASP A 153 6.57 -6.75 -18.29
N HIS A 154 5.88 -5.88 -17.54
CA HIS A 154 6.13 -5.61 -16.12
C HIS A 154 6.14 -6.86 -15.22
N ILE A 155 5.35 -7.87 -15.55
CA ILE A 155 5.14 -9.07 -14.71
C ILE A 155 5.98 -10.23 -15.24
N THR A 156 5.97 -10.42 -16.56
CA THR A 156 6.64 -11.51 -17.27
C THR A 156 8.15 -11.35 -17.28
N ILE A 157 8.68 -10.18 -16.90
CA ILE A 157 10.11 -10.02 -16.58
C ILE A 157 10.57 -11.01 -15.50
N VAL A 158 9.67 -11.43 -14.59
CA VAL A 158 9.90 -12.47 -13.58
C VAL A 158 9.10 -13.73 -13.89
N VAL A 159 7.80 -13.60 -14.11
CA VAL A 159 6.87 -14.73 -14.27
C VAL A 159 7.07 -15.39 -15.62
N GLY A 160 7.29 -16.72 -15.63
CA GLY A 160 7.53 -17.50 -16.85
C GLY A 160 9.01 -17.61 -17.26
N ARG A 161 9.92 -16.88 -16.59
CA ARG A 161 11.37 -17.00 -16.80
C ARG A 161 12.16 -17.19 -15.50
N GLN A 162 11.54 -17.74 -14.46
CA GLN A 162 12.10 -17.81 -13.11
C GLN A 162 13.46 -18.48 -13.08
N LYS A 163 13.67 -19.58 -13.82
CA LYS A 163 14.96 -20.28 -13.89
C LYS A 163 16.06 -19.42 -14.51
N ALA A 164 15.75 -18.73 -15.62
CA ALA A 164 16.70 -17.84 -16.29
C ALA A 164 17.00 -16.61 -15.43
N PHE A 165 15.97 -16.03 -14.82
CA PHE A 165 16.12 -14.88 -13.92
C PHE A 165 16.92 -15.25 -12.66
N ALA A 166 16.68 -16.42 -12.06
CA ALA A 166 17.46 -16.92 -10.93
C ALA A 166 18.94 -17.08 -11.29
N ARG A 167 19.26 -17.64 -12.47
CA ARG A 167 20.65 -17.73 -12.95
C ARG A 167 21.30 -16.36 -13.10
N GLU A 168 20.58 -15.38 -13.64
CA GLU A 168 21.09 -14.00 -13.76
C GLU A 168 21.35 -13.37 -12.39
N LEU A 169 20.51 -13.64 -11.40
CA LEU A 169 20.73 -13.20 -10.02
C LEU A 169 21.92 -13.91 -9.38
N GLU A 170 22.12 -15.20 -9.62
CA GLU A 170 23.30 -15.95 -9.16
C GLU A 170 24.60 -15.38 -9.74
N GLU A 171 24.60 -14.99 -11.01
CA GLU A 171 25.75 -14.35 -11.66
C GLU A 171 26.08 -12.99 -11.03
N ILE A 172 25.06 -12.18 -10.73
CA ILE A 172 25.23 -10.91 -9.99
C ILE A 172 25.78 -11.18 -8.60
N TRP A 173 25.24 -12.18 -7.91
CA TRP A 173 25.68 -12.55 -6.56
C TRP A 173 27.15 -12.99 -6.53
N LYS A 174 27.54 -13.87 -7.46
CA LYS A 174 28.93 -14.35 -7.57
C LYS A 174 29.91 -13.20 -7.78
N LYS A 175 29.55 -12.22 -8.62
CA LYS A 175 30.36 -11.00 -8.84
C LYS A 175 30.48 -10.16 -7.57
N SER A 176 29.42 -10.07 -6.78
CA SER A 176 29.44 -9.34 -5.50
C SER A 176 30.31 -10.02 -4.43
N THR A 177 30.47 -11.34 -4.46
CA THR A 177 31.26 -12.09 -3.46
C THR A 177 32.73 -12.30 -3.84
N GLY A 178 33.10 -12.02 -5.09
CA GLY A 178 34.47 -12.18 -5.60
C GLY A 178 35.36 -10.95 -5.46
N ASN A 179 34.87 -9.91 -4.77
CA ASN A 179 35.57 -8.67 -4.43
C ASN A 179 35.78 -8.62 -2.91
#